data_AF-A0A948D6H7-F1
#
_entry.id   AF-A0A948D6H7-F1
#
_cell.length_a   1.000
_cell.length_b   1.000
_cell.length_c   1.000
_cell.angle_alpha   90.00
_cell.angle_beta   90.00
_cell.angle_gamma   90.00
#
_symmetry.space_group_name_H-M   'P 1'
#
loop_
_entity.id
_entity.type
_entity.pdbx_description
1 polymer ?
#
loop_
_entity_poly.entity_id
_entity_poly.type
_entity_poly.pdbx_seq_one_letter_code
_entity_poly.pdbx_strand_id
1 'polypeptide(L)' 'MQKTKANSENLWSLDVKNINQKTFDLSVKNPGKGGEVVLRKPGEILEKMKNLDEESAVAMANIFKFIK' A
#
# COMPACT_ATOMS: atom_id res chain seq x y z
N MET A 1 -3.82 -5.96 -29.03
CA MET A 1 -3.15 -6.70 -27.94
C MET A 1 -1.71 -6.19 -27.82
N GLN A 2 -1.39 -5.43 -26.76
CA GLN A 2 0.00 -4.96 -26.53
C GLN A 2 0.91 -6.16 -26.28
N LYS A 3 1.96 -6.32 -27.10
CA LYS A 3 2.82 -7.50 -27.14
C LYS A 3 3.87 -7.55 -26.01
N THR A 4 4.02 -6.47 -25.25
CA THR A 4 5.02 -6.34 -24.20
C THR A 4 4.42 -5.57 -23.02
N LYS A 5 3.79 -6.28 -22.09
CA LYS A 5 3.49 -5.72 -20.76
C LYS A 5 4.81 -5.64 -20.01
N ALA A 6 5.46 -4.49 -20.05
CA ALA A 6 6.59 -4.23 -19.18
C ALA A 6 6.10 -4.36 -17.73
N ASN A 7 6.86 -5.07 -16.90
CA ASN A 7 6.59 -5.08 -15.47
C ASN A 7 6.67 -3.62 -14.97
N SER A 8 5.64 -3.16 -14.28
CA SER A 8 5.57 -1.87 -13.62
C SER A 8 5.34 -2.06 -12.13
N GLU A 9 5.43 -0.98 -11.35
CA GLU A 9 5.30 -1.05 -9.89
C GLU A 9 4.01 -1.75 -9.41
N ASN A 10 2.91 -1.67 -10.18
CA ASN A 10 1.62 -2.28 -9.83
C ASN A 10 1.21 -3.42 -10.77
N LEU A 11 2.04 -3.77 -11.76
CA LEU A 11 1.74 -4.80 -12.72
C LEU A 11 2.97 -5.66 -12.96
N TRP A 12 3.00 -6.82 -12.34
CA TRP A 12 4.10 -7.77 -12.47
C TRP A 12 3.60 -9.11 -12.98
N SER A 13 4.46 -9.78 -13.73
CA SER A 13 4.29 -11.18 -14.09
C SER A 13 5.23 -12.04 -13.24
N LEU A 14 4.72 -13.15 -12.71
CA LEU A 14 5.51 -14.15 -11.99
C LEU A 14 5.63 -15.41 -12.86
N ASP A 15 6.85 -15.90 -13.08
CA ASP A 15 7.03 -17.19 -13.74
C ASP A 15 6.54 -18.31 -12.80
N VAL A 16 5.74 -19.23 -13.34
CA VAL A 16 5.20 -20.39 -12.62
C VAL A 16 6.31 -21.26 -12.03
N LYS A 17 7.51 -21.28 -12.65
CA LYS A 17 8.70 -21.97 -12.14
C LYS A 17 9.22 -21.38 -10.83
N ASN A 18 8.97 -20.09 -10.58
CA ASN A 18 9.42 -19.40 -9.37
C ASN A 18 8.43 -19.57 -8.19
N ILE A 19 7.30 -20.25 -8.39
CA ILE A 19 6.35 -20.57 -7.31
C ILE A 19 6.91 -21.74 -6.50
N ASN A 20 6.84 -21.64 -5.17
CA ASN A 20 7.26 -22.73 -4.29
C ASN A 20 6.35 -23.96 -4.50
N GLN A 21 6.84 -24.95 -5.25
CA GLN A 21 6.07 -26.15 -5.63
C GLN A 21 5.78 -27.11 -4.47
N LYS A 22 6.39 -26.89 -3.29
CA LYS A 22 6.08 -27.69 -2.09
C LYS A 22 4.85 -27.18 -1.36
N THR A 23 4.60 -25.86 -1.40
CA THR A 23 3.52 -25.22 -0.65
C THR A 23 2.46 -24.60 -1.56
N PHE A 24 2.74 -24.48 -2.87
CA PHE A 24 1.94 -23.73 -3.84
C PHE A 24 1.49 -22.37 -3.30
N ASP A 25 2.42 -21.65 -2.64
CA ASP A 25 2.13 -20.34 -2.06
C ASP A 25 1.90 -19.32 -3.18
N LEU A 26 0.64 -19.02 -3.47
CA LEU A 26 0.19 -18.02 -4.44
C LEU A 26 -0.03 -16.64 -3.82
N SER A 27 0.51 -16.41 -2.61
CA SER A 27 0.44 -15.11 -1.95
C SER A 27 0.90 -14.00 -2.90
N VAL A 28 0.18 -12.87 -2.89
CA VAL A 28 0.37 -11.71 -3.76
C VAL A 28 1.67 -10.98 -3.37
N LYS A 29 2.81 -11.60 -3.69
CA LYS A 29 4.14 -11.06 -3.48
C LYS A 29 4.53 -10.34 -4.77
N ASN A 30 4.56 -9.01 -4.70
CA ASN A 30 5.01 -8.19 -5.82
C ASN A 30 6.54 -8.19 -5.88
N PRO A 31 7.19 -8.82 -6.87
CA PRO A 31 8.64 -8.85 -7.01
C PRO A 31 9.22 -7.48 -7.41
N GLY A 32 8.41 -6.55 -7.94
CA GLY A 32 8.80 -5.19 -8.25
C GLY A 32 8.67 -4.22 -7.07
N LYS A 33 8.02 -4.64 -5.98
CA LYS A 33 7.89 -3.82 -4.77
C LYS A 33 9.07 -4.16 -3.86
N GLY A 34 10.10 -3.34 -3.93
CA GLY A 34 11.29 -3.48 -3.10
C GLY A 34 10.94 -3.44 -1.62
N GLY A 35 11.33 -4.51 -0.92
CA GLY A 35 11.35 -4.60 0.54
C GLY A 35 10.12 -5.25 1.17
N GLU A 36 10.36 -5.97 2.27
CA GLU A 36 9.36 -6.17 3.32
C GLU A 36 8.66 -4.83 3.54
N VAL A 37 7.34 -4.80 3.40
CA VAL A 37 6.57 -3.70 3.97
C VAL A 37 6.96 -3.68 5.44
N VAL A 38 7.75 -2.68 5.85
CA VAL A 38 8.10 -2.50 7.25
C VAL A 38 6.78 -2.41 7.99
N LEU A 39 6.43 -3.51 8.65
CA LEU A 39 5.22 -3.63 9.42
C LEU A 39 5.38 -2.65 10.57
N ARG A 40 4.76 -1.49 10.42
CA ARG A 40 4.69 -0.48 11.48
C ARG A 40 4.09 -1.15 12.71
N LYS A 41 4.67 -0.89 13.88
CA LYS A 41 4.11 -1.40 15.13
C LYS A 41 2.69 -0.84 15.29
N PRO A 42 1.76 -1.58 15.92
CA PRO A 42 0.41 -1.09 16.17
C PRO A 42 0.38 0.31 16.80
N GLY A 43 1.31 0.62 17.72
CA GLY A 43 1.43 1.94 18.34
C GLY A 43 1.74 3.08 17.35
N GLU A 44 2.63 2.86 16.39
CA GLU A 44 2.97 3.87 15.36
C GLU A 44 1.81 4.11 14.39
N ILE A 45 0.98 3.08 14.18
CA ILE A 45 -0.24 3.22 13.38
C ILE A 45 -1.26 4.09 14.13
N LEU A 46 -1.46 3.85 15.43
CA LEU A 46 -2.38 4.62 16.27
C LEU A 46 -1.95 6.09 16.41
N GLU A 47 -0.66 6.35 16.60
CA GLU A 47 -0.12 7.70 16.65
C GLU A 47 -0.35 8.45 15.33
N LYS A 48 -0.09 7.79 14.19
CA LYS A 48 -0.35 8.37 12.88
C LYS A 48 -1.85 8.62 12.65
N MET A 49 -2.73 7.73 13.10
CA MET A 49 -4.18 7.93 13.04
C MET A 49 -4.60 9.16 13.84
N LYS A 50 -4.11 9.33 15.07
CA LYS A 50 -4.39 10.51 15.90
C LYS A 50 -3.97 11.81 15.21
N ASN A 51 -2.77 11.83 14.64
CA ASN A 51 -2.28 13.01 13.93
C ASN A 51 -3.13 13.34 12.69
N LEU A 52 -3.52 12.33 11.90
CA LEU A 52 -4.42 12.52 10.75
C LEU A 52 -5.80 13.02 11.16
N ASP A 53 -6.34 12.56 12.30
CA ASP A 53 -7.61 13.04 12.84
C ASP A 53 -7.52 14.52 13.24
N GLU A 54 -6.41 14.94 13.86
CA GLU A 54 -6.15 16.34 14.21
C GLU A 54 -6.06 17.23 12.95
N GLU A 55 -5.30 16.81 11.94
CA GLU A 55 -5.22 17.52 10.65
C GLU A 55 -6.59 17.63 9.97
N SER A 56 -7.38 16.56 10.01
CA SER A 56 -8.74 16.53 9.45
C SER A 56 -9.69 17.44 10.21
N ALA A 57 -9.59 17.50 11.54
CA ALA A 57 -10.39 18.40 12.36
C ALA A 57 -10.09 19.88 12.04
N VAL A 58 -8.81 20.22 11.84
CA VAL A 58 -8.39 21.57 11.41
C VAL A 58 -8.94 21.89 10.01
N ALA A 59 -8.83 20.97 9.06
CA ALA A 59 -9.38 21.15 7.72
C ALA A 59 -10.90 21.38 7.77
N MET A 60 -11.63 20.62 8.59
CA MET A 60 -13.06 20.77 8.78
C MET A 60 -13.42 22.12 9.42
N ALA A 61 -12.67 22.55 10.44
CA ALA A 61 -12.87 23.85 11.07
C ALA A 61 -12.67 25.02 10.08
N ASN A 62 -11.68 24.90 9.19
CA ASN A 62 -11.47 25.88 8.12
C ASN A 62 -12.66 25.92 7.16
N ILE A 63 -13.18 24.78 6.72
CA ILE A 63 -14.38 24.72 5.87
C ILE A 63 -15.58 25.38 6.57
N PHE A 64 -15.81 25.07 7.84
CA PHE A 64 -16.89 25.70 8.63
C PHE A 64 -16.74 27.21 8.73
N LYS A 65 -15.51 27.74 8.78
CA LYS A 65 -15.25 29.17 8.80
C LYS A 65 -15.66 29.86 7.49
N PHE A 66 -15.61 29.17 6.35
CA PHE A 66 -16.01 29.73 5.05
C PHE A 66 -17.52 29.66 4.77
N ILE A 67 -18.24 28.80 5.48
CA ILE A 67 -19.70 28.66 5.34
C ILE A 67 -20.45 29.67 6.24
N LYS A 68 -19.74 30.35 7.14
CA LYS A 68 -20.28 31.31 8.11
C LYS A 68 -19.94 32.74 7.71
#